data_AF-A0A6B0VHX5-F1
#
_entry.id   AF-A0A6B0VHX5-F1
#
_cell.length_a   1.000
_cell.length_b   1.000
_cell.length_c   1.000
_cell.angle_alpha   90.00
_cell.angle_beta   90.00
_cell.angle_gamma   90.00
#
_symmetry.space_group_name_H-M   'P 1'
#
loop_
_entity.id
_entity.type
_entity.pdbx_description
1 polymer ?
#
loop_
_entity_poly.entity_id
_entity_poly.type
_entity_poly.pdbx_seq_one_letter_code
_entity_poly.pdbx_strand_id
1 'polypeptide(L)'
;MSQHVQDYDETTANETEPLVSVQNLKTYYETGGMLSSDPVKAVDGVSFDIQRGETLGLVGESGCGKTTLGRTLVRLETPTDGEISFDGTDIATLSGDDLKAWRENAQIVFQDPDSSMNDRLTIGKIIREPLDVYEWKTPRERRTRVRELLDTVGLQPEHYYRYPHQFSGGQRQRIGIARALALNPDFIVLDEPTSALDVSVQAKILNLLEELQDEFGLTYLLIAHDLSVVRHACDRIAVMYLGNIMEIGDTEQLFNDPANPYTHTLLSSIPAPDPTIEQNRIPLRGSPPSPRDPPSGCPFSTRCPMKVRPDEWDDLSEELWMQLDVLQDILRERAKRAGGLSNRIQRAIGLEDPTADFDEVRRTVFDDVSVPESVAQQLDETQTQLAEEGEDAALDYLREQFGSDCDSVFPEEHVVDDTDRTSRCHRHRDANAEPAELDRIPSPE
;
A
#
# COMPACT_ATOMS: atom_id res chain seq x y z
N MET A 1 -56.67 20.82 -25.11
CA MET A 1 -55.82 19.93 -25.91
C MET A 1 -54.41 20.11 -25.39
N SER A 2 -54.03 19.27 -24.42
CA SER A 2 -52.65 19.19 -23.93
C SER A 2 -51.75 18.75 -25.05
N GLN A 3 -50.67 19.48 -25.29
CA GLN A 3 -49.52 18.98 -26.03
C GLN A 3 -48.39 18.91 -25.03
N HIS A 4 -48.07 17.68 -24.62
CA HIS A 4 -46.83 17.36 -23.94
C HIS A 4 -45.69 17.64 -24.92
N VAL A 5 -44.85 18.61 -24.57
CA VAL A 5 -43.50 18.71 -25.10
C VAL A 5 -42.66 17.86 -24.15
N GLN A 6 -42.18 16.73 -24.65
CA GLN A 6 -41.17 15.93 -23.98
C GLN A 6 -39.83 16.62 -24.22
N ASP A 7 -39.27 17.22 -23.17
CA ASP A 7 -37.85 17.53 -23.11
C ASP A 7 -37.11 16.20 -23.11
N TYR A 8 -36.38 15.93 -24.20
CA TYR A 8 -35.34 14.92 -24.22
C TYR A 8 -34.12 15.56 -23.57
N ASP A 9 -33.87 15.15 -22.33
CA ASP A 9 -32.71 15.53 -21.55
C ASP A 9 -31.43 15.11 -22.29
N GLU A 10 -30.48 16.04 -22.35
CA GLU A 10 -29.17 15.85 -22.95
C GLU A 10 -28.43 14.74 -22.21
N THR A 11 -28.25 13.63 -22.90
CA THR A 11 -27.36 12.50 -22.58
C THR A 11 -26.15 12.93 -21.77
N THR A 12 -26.18 12.64 -20.46
CA THR A 12 -25.02 12.61 -19.59
C THR A 12 -23.95 11.70 -20.20
N ALA A 13 -22.70 12.15 -20.15
CA ALA A 13 -21.53 11.40 -20.59
C ALA A 13 -21.61 9.94 -20.11
N ASN A 14 -21.34 8.99 -21.01
CA ASN A 14 -21.21 7.57 -20.67
C ASN A 14 -20.14 7.42 -19.58
N GLU A 15 -20.55 7.22 -18.33
CA GLU A 15 -19.72 6.58 -17.32
C GLU A 15 -19.53 5.12 -17.79
N THR A 16 -18.40 4.85 -18.42
CA THR A 16 -17.99 3.47 -18.72
C THR A 16 -17.80 2.74 -17.41
N GLU A 17 -18.48 1.60 -17.24
CA GLU A 17 -18.30 0.74 -16.07
C GLU A 17 -16.81 0.35 -15.90
N PRO A 18 -16.29 0.34 -14.67
CA PRO A 18 -14.90 0.00 -14.42
C PRO A 18 -14.61 -1.45 -14.81
N LEU A 19 -13.38 -1.74 -15.24
CA LEU A 19 -12.96 -3.12 -15.54
C LEU A 19 -12.90 -3.94 -14.25
N VAL A 20 -12.30 -3.35 -13.22
CA VAL A 20 -12.14 -3.98 -11.91
C VAL A 20 -12.75 -3.05 -10.86
N SER A 21 -13.70 -3.55 -10.09
CA SER A 21 -14.25 -2.85 -8.93
C SER A 21 -14.01 -3.68 -7.68
N VAL A 22 -13.46 -3.04 -6.65
CA VAL A 22 -13.08 -3.67 -5.39
C VAL A 22 -13.89 -3.03 -4.27
N GLN A 23 -14.54 -3.84 -3.44
CA GLN A 23 -15.38 -3.34 -2.35
C GLN A 23 -15.05 -4.04 -1.03
N ASN A 24 -14.57 -3.25 -0.07
CA ASN A 24 -14.25 -3.67 1.31
C ASN A 24 -13.41 -4.95 1.37
N LEU A 25 -12.47 -5.08 0.43
CA LEU A 25 -11.68 -6.29 0.24
C LEU A 25 -10.73 -6.51 1.42
N LYS A 26 -10.69 -7.75 1.92
CA LYS A 26 -9.82 -8.19 3.00
C LYS A 26 -9.08 -9.45 2.59
N THR A 27 -7.80 -9.50 2.87
CA THR A 27 -6.96 -10.70 2.69
C THR A 27 -6.06 -10.85 3.90
N TYR A 28 -6.40 -11.81 4.76
CA TYR A 28 -5.71 -12.06 6.01
C TYR A 28 -5.00 -13.42 5.98
N TYR A 29 -3.80 -13.48 6.57
CA TYR A 29 -3.04 -14.73 6.68
C TYR A 29 -3.05 -15.24 8.11
N GLU A 30 -3.59 -16.45 8.30
CA GLU A 30 -3.48 -17.17 9.56
C GLU A 30 -2.04 -17.64 9.79
N THR A 31 -1.55 -17.53 11.03
CA THR A 31 -0.27 -18.14 11.39
C THR A 31 -0.56 -19.38 12.24
N GLY A 32 -0.19 -20.56 11.75
CA GLY A 32 -0.47 -21.83 12.41
C GLY A 32 0.20 -21.96 13.79
N GLY A 33 -0.60 -21.95 14.85
CA GLY A 33 -0.21 -22.21 16.23
C GLY A 33 -1.42 -22.63 17.07
N MET A 34 -1.23 -23.49 18.06
CA MET A 34 -2.31 -24.04 18.91
C MET A 34 -2.89 -23.02 19.91
N LEU A 35 -2.29 -21.84 20.00
CA LEU A 35 -2.74 -20.67 20.75
C LEU A 35 -3.09 -19.60 19.72
N SER A 36 -4.31 -19.07 19.78
CA SER A 36 -4.85 -18.07 18.87
C SER A 36 -3.92 -16.85 18.78
N SER A 37 -3.14 -16.75 17.71
CA SER A 37 -2.49 -15.50 17.34
C SER A 37 -3.39 -14.79 16.34
N ASP A 38 -3.60 -13.49 16.51
CA ASP A 38 -4.34 -12.67 15.55
C ASP A 38 -3.74 -12.81 14.15
N PRO A 39 -4.58 -12.87 13.10
CA PRO A 39 -4.11 -13.04 11.74
C PRO A 39 -3.32 -11.81 11.27
N VAL A 40 -2.41 -12.02 10.32
CA VAL A 40 -1.72 -10.91 9.65
C VAL A 40 -2.71 -10.26 8.68
N LYS A 41 -3.10 -9.01 8.94
CA LYS A 41 -4.01 -8.27 8.06
C LYS A 41 -3.24 -7.62 6.91
N ALA A 42 -3.05 -8.35 5.82
CA ALA A 42 -2.25 -7.87 4.68
C ALA A 42 -3.03 -6.90 3.78
N VAL A 43 -4.34 -7.07 3.67
CA VAL A 43 -5.28 -6.12 3.04
C VAL A 43 -6.49 -6.02 3.96
N ASP A 44 -6.90 -4.81 4.34
CA ASP A 44 -7.90 -4.60 5.40
C ASP A 44 -8.97 -3.56 5.00
N GLY A 45 -9.96 -3.97 4.22
CA GLY A 45 -11.10 -3.12 3.87
C GLY A 45 -10.77 -2.08 2.82
N VAL A 46 -10.11 -2.49 1.74
CA VAL A 46 -9.80 -1.60 0.61
C VAL A 46 -10.96 -1.57 -0.39
N SER A 47 -11.26 -0.40 -0.91
CA SER A 47 -12.26 -0.18 -1.96
C SER A 47 -11.69 0.78 -3.00
N PHE A 48 -11.83 0.46 -4.28
CA PHE A 48 -11.43 1.32 -5.41
C PHE A 48 -11.86 0.68 -6.73
N ASP A 49 -11.84 1.49 -7.79
CA ASP A 49 -12.12 1.07 -9.15
C ASP A 49 -10.91 1.31 -10.07
N ILE A 50 -10.73 0.42 -11.05
CA ILE A 50 -9.78 0.55 -12.17
C ILE A 50 -10.57 0.60 -13.48
N GLN A 51 -10.42 1.70 -14.20
CA GLN A 51 -11.09 1.92 -15.49
C GLN A 51 -10.42 1.12 -16.61
N ARG A 52 -11.18 0.81 -17.66
CA ARG A 52 -10.64 0.12 -18.84
C ARG A 52 -9.58 0.98 -19.53
N GLY A 53 -8.43 0.40 -19.79
CA GLY A 53 -7.31 1.09 -20.44
C GLY A 53 -6.49 1.98 -19.51
N GLU A 54 -6.83 2.05 -18.22
CA GLU A 54 -6.11 2.83 -17.21
C GLU A 54 -4.91 2.05 -16.66
N THR A 55 -3.86 2.77 -16.28
CA THR A 55 -2.82 2.30 -15.37
C THR A 55 -3.02 2.91 -13.98
N LEU A 56 -3.53 2.10 -13.05
CA LEU A 56 -3.57 2.46 -11.63
C LEU A 56 -2.23 2.09 -10.98
N GLY A 57 -1.51 3.08 -10.44
CA GLY A 57 -0.33 2.89 -9.61
C GLY A 57 -0.71 2.49 -8.19
N LEU A 58 -0.05 1.49 -7.62
CA LEU A 58 -0.17 1.13 -6.21
C LEU A 58 1.19 1.29 -5.52
N VAL A 59 1.29 2.25 -4.61
CA VAL A 59 2.54 2.63 -3.95
C VAL A 59 2.45 2.55 -2.44
N GLY A 60 3.60 2.46 -1.77
CA GLY A 60 3.70 2.40 -0.32
C GLY A 60 4.97 1.69 0.13
N GLU A 61 5.27 1.73 1.42
CA GLU A 61 6.45 1.07 2.00
C GLU A 61 6.46 -0.46 1.76
N SER A 62 7.64 -1.08 1.84
CA SER A 62 7.76 -2.54 1.73
C SER A 62 6.93 -3.24 2.80
N GLY A 63 6.24 -4.32 2.44
CA GLY A 63 5.40 -5.09 3.36
C GLY A 63 4.05 -4.47 3.71
N CYS A 64 3.63 -3.36 3.09
CA CYS A 64 2.33 -2.76 3.38
C CYS A 64 1.11 -3.48 2.77
N GLY A 65 1.31 -4.50 1.94
CA GLY A 65 0.22 -5.33 1.38
C GLY A 65 0.03 -5.29 -0.15
N LYS A 66 0.83 -4.50 -0.88
CA LYS A 66 0.65 -4.29 -2.34
C LYS A 66 0.63 -5.58 -3.17
N THR A 67 1.65 -6.42 -3.00
CA THR A 67 1.75 -7.71 -3.69
C THR A 67 0.59 -8.64 -3.32
N THR A 68 0.14 -8.62 -2.06
CA THR A 68 -1.04 -9.40 -1.62
C THR A 68 -2.30 -8.90 -2.32
N LEU A 69 -2.52 -7.60 -2.38
CA LEU A 69 -3.65 -7.00 -3.09
C LEU A 69 -3.62 -7.40 -4.57
N GLY A 70 -2.50 -7.17 -5.26
CA GLY A 70 -2.35 -7.55 -6.67
C GLY A 70 -2.62 -9.04 -6.92
N ARG A 71 -2.06 -9.94 -6.10
CA ARG A 71 -2.31 -11.38 -6.19
C ARG A 71 -3.76 -11.77 -5.89
N THR A 72 -4.44 -11.05 -5.00
CA THR A 72 -5.85 -11.27 -4.70
C THR A 72 -6.72 -10.89 -5.89
N LEU A 73 -6.43 -9.78 -6.57
CA LEU A 73 -7.18 -9.33 -7.76
C LEU A 73 -7.07 -10.30 -8.94
N VAL A 74 -5.93 -10.97 -9.11
CA VAL A 74 -5.76 -12.05 -10.12
C VAL A 74 -6.13 -13.45 -9.60
N ARG A 75 -6.74 -13.53 -8.41
CA ARG A 75 -7.15 -14.78 -7.74
C ARG A 75 -6.04 -15.81 -7.58
N LEU A 76 -4.80 -15.36 -7.35
CA LEU A 76 -3.72 -16.21 -6.85
C LEU A 76 -3.79 -16.38 -5.33
N GLU A 77 -4.34 -15.38 -4.65
CA GLU A 77 -4.73 -15.44 -3.24
C GLU A 77 -6.25 -15.40 -3.14
N THR A 78 -6.81 -16.05 -2.11
CA THR A 78 -8.26 -16.03 -1.87
C THR A 78 -8.57 -14.90 -0.89
N PRO A 79 -9.50 -13.98 -1.21
CA PRO A 79 -9.94 -12.97 -0.27
C PRO A 79 -10.61 -13.63 0.93
N THR A 80 -10.36 -13.06 2.10
CA THR A 80 -11.02 -13.45 3.35
C THR A 80 -12.44 -12.92 3.41
N ASP A 81 -12.67 -11.72 2.89
CA ASP A 81 -13.96 -11.03 2.87
C ASP A 81 -13.95 -9.91 1.81
N GLY A 82 -15.12 -9.37 1.48
CA GLY A 82 -15.32 -8.35 0.44
C GLY A 82 -15.53 -8.90 -0.95
N GLU A 83 -15.74 -7.99 -1.91
CA GLU A 83 -16.14 -8.31 -3.28
C GLU A 83 -15.09 -7.81 -4.29
N ILE A 84 -14.93 -8.57 -5.38
CA ILE A 84 -14.10 -8.17 -6.51
C ILE A 84 -14.94 -8.41 -7.76
N SER A 85 -15.37 -7.35 -8.42
CA SER A 85 -16.08 -7.43 -9.69
C SER A 85 -15.10 -7.22 -10.84
N PHE A 86 -15.14 -8.11 -11.83
CA PHE A 86 -14.43 -7.98 -13.10
C PHE A 86 -15.45 -7.96 -14.23
N ASP A 87 -15.56 -6.85 -14.95
CA ASP A 87 -16.54 -6.66 -16.03
C ASP A 87 -17.98 -7.05 -15.60
N GLY A 88 -18.39 -6.56 -14.43
CA GLY A 88 -19.69 -6.85 -13.83
C GLY A 88 -19.85 -8.25 -13.22
N THR A 89 -18.83 -9.12 -13.30
CA THR A 89 -18.86 -10.47 -12.72
C THR A 89 -18.09 -10.51 -11.40
N ASP A 90 -18.74 -10.89 -10.29
CA ASP A 90 -18.03 -11.11 -9.03
C ASP A 90 -17.11 -12.34 -9.11
N ILE A 91 -15.81 -12.08 -9.13
CA ILE A 91 -14.77 -13.10 -9.21
C ILE A 91 -14.39 -13.66 -7.84
N ALA A 92 -14.82 -13.02 -6.75
CA ALA A 92 -14.50 -13.45 -5.39
C ALA A 92 -15.06 -14.84 -5.08
N THR A 93 -16.18 -15.19 -5.71
CA THR A 93 -16.92 -16.44 -5.52
C THR A 93 -16.55 -17.54 -6.52
N LEU A 94 -15.81 -17.22 -7.58
CA LEU A 94 -15.44 -18.18 -8.62
C LEU A 94 -14.50 -19.28 -8.08
N SER A 95 -14.74 -20.51 -8.52
CA SER A 95 -13.92 -21.68 -8.15
C SER A 95 -13.83 -22.70 -9.30
N GLY A 96 -12.93 -23.67 -9.17
CA GLY A 96 -12.81 -24.78 -10.12
C GLY A 96 -12.54 -24.34 -11.56
N ASP A 97 -13.31 -24.88 -12.50
CA ASP A 97 -13.17 -24.62 -13.93
C ASP A 97 -13.61 -23.20 -14.32
N ASP A 98 -14.58 -22.60 -13.62
CA ASP A 98 -15.02 -21.23 -13.88
C ASP A 98 -13.90 -20.23 -13.54
N LEU A 99 -13.23 -20.44 -12.41
CA LEU A 99 -12.06 -19.64 -12.04
C LEU A 99 -10.90 -19.86 -13.01
N LYS A 100 -10.71 -21.10 -13.48
CA LYS A 100 -9.69 -21.40 -14.49
C LYS A 100 -10.00 -20.66 -15.78
N ALA A 101 -11.23 -20.69 -16.28
CA ALA A 101 -11.63 -19.97 -17.49
C ALA A 101 -11.42 -18.46 -17.31
N TRP A 102 -11.90 -17.88 -16.22
CA TRP A 102 -11.78 -16.45 -15.95
C TRP A 102 -10.32 -15.95 -15.93
N ARG A 103 -9.38 -16.75 -15.42
CA ARG A 103 -7.96 -16.37 -15.33
C ARG A 103 -7.32 -16.09 -16.69
N GLU A 104 -7.93 -16.43 -17.83
CA GLU A 104 -7.41 -16.01 -19.13
C GLU A 104 -7.47 -14.48 -19.32
N ASN A 105 -8.42 -13.81 -18.65
CA ASN A 105 -8.65 -12.37 -18.75
C ASN A 105 -7.70 -11.53 -17.86
N ALA A 106 -7.08 -12.15 -16.85
CA ALA A 106 -6.26 -11.46 -15.86
C ALA A 106 -4.93 -12.18 -15.61
N GLN A 107 -3.80 -11.49 -15.78
CA GLN A 107 -2.46 -12.07 -15.67
C GLN A 107 -1.57 -11.24 -14.74
N ILE A 108 -0.41 -11.79 -14.36
CA ILE A 108 0.55 -11.11 -13.48
C ILE A 108 1.96 -11.23 -14.04
N VAL A 109 2.71 -10.14 -13.95
CA VAL A 109 4.16 -10.10 -14.13
C VAL A 109 4.79 -9.95 -12.75
N PHE A 110 5.56 -10.95 -12.33
CA PHE A 110 6.16 -10.99 -10.99
C PHE A 110 7.43 -10.12 -10.88
N GLN A 111 7.73 -9.69 -9.65
CA GLN A 111 8.87 -8.85 -9.27
C GLN A 111 10.23 -9.40 -9.72
N ASP A 112 10.48 -10.69 -9.49
CA ASP A 112 11.73 -11.32 -9.90
C ASP A 112 11.49 -12.26 -11.10
N PRO A 113 11.89 -11.87 -12.32
CA PRO A 113 11.75 -12.71 -13.49
C PRO A 113 12.54 -14.03 -13.36
N ASP A 114 13.62 -14.07 -12.57
CA ASP A 114 14.42 -15.30 -12.37
C ASP A 114 13.65 -16.32 -11.53
N SER A 115 13.07 -15.90 -10.40
CA SER A 115 12.27 -16.78 -9.54
C SER A 115 11.02 -17.35 -10.25
N SER A 116 10.48 -16.61 -11.21
CA SER A 116 9.26 -17.00 -11.94
C SER A 116 9.51 -17.89 -13.18
N MET A 117 10.78 -18.10 -13.55
CA MET A 117 11.19 -18.88 -14.72
C MET A 117 11.93 -20.16 -14.35
N ASN A 118 11.58 -21.26 -15.03
CA ASN A 118 12.32 -22.50 -14.89
C ASN A 118 13.53 -22.52 -15.84
N ASP A 119 14.74 -22.35 -15.30
CA ASP A 119 16.02 -22.32 -16.04
C ASP A 119 16.29 -23.57 -16.91
N ARG A 120 15.58 -24.67 -16.65
CA ARG A 120 15.71 -25.92 -17.42
C ARG A 120 14.82 -25.94 -18.67
N LEU A 121 13.95 -24.96 -18.82
CA LEU A 121 13.05 -24.81 -19.97
C LEU A 121 13.58 -23.73 -20.91
N THR A 122 13.33 -23.90 -22.20
CA THR A 122 13.59 -22.83 -23.16
C THR A 122 12.56 -21.72 -23.00
N ILE A 123 12.92 -20.49 -23.36
CA ILE A 123 12.00 -19.34 -23.33
C ILE A 123 10.72 -19.63 -24.11
N GLY A 124 10.85 -20.26 -25.29
CA GLY A 124 9.71 -20.65 -26.09
C GLY A 124 8.77 -21.65 -25.40
N LYS A 125 9.24 -22.45 -24.43
CA LYS A 125 8.38 -23.32 -23.62
C LYS A 125 7.73 -22.54 -22.47
N ILE A 126 8.47 -21.63 -21.84
CA ILE A 126 7.99 -20.79 -20.73
C ILE A 126 6.82 -19.92 -21.21
N ILE A 127 6.98 -19.21 -22.33
CA ILE A 127 5.92 -18.34 -22.89
C ILE A 127 4.74 -19.17 -23.42
N ARG A 128 4.99 -20.40 -23.88
CA ARG A 128 3.93 -21.29 -24.41
C ARG A 128 3.13 -21.99 -23.32
N GLU A 129 3.65 -22.08 -22.11
CA GLU A 129 3.02 -22.85 -21.03
C GLU A 129 1.55 -22.44 -20.77
N PRO A 130 1.19 -21.15 -20.68
CA PRO A 130 -0.21 -20.75 -20.55
C PRO A 130 -1.07 -21.27 -21.72
N LEU A 131 -0.59 -21.15 -22.96
CA LEU A 131 -1.30 -21.65 -24.14
C LEU A 131 -1.50 -23.17 -24.11
N ASP A 132 -0.55 -23.91 -23.53
CA ASP A 132 -0.65 -25.35 -23.39
C ASP A 132 -1.69 -25.74 -22.31
N VAL A 133 -1.73 -25.03 -21.18
CA VAL A 133 -2.67 -25.26 -20.06
C VAL A 133 -4.13 -25.01 -20.44
N TYR A 134 -4.37 -24.03 -21.32
CA TYR A 134 -5.70 -23.68 -21.83
C TYR A 134 -6.02 -24.36 -23.16
N GLU A 135 -5.19 -25.29 -23.60
CA GLU A 135 -5.35 -26.02 -24.85
C GLU A 135 -5.58 -25.10 -26.07
N TRP A 136 -4.98 -23.90 -26.07
CA TRP A 136 -5.21 -22.86 -27.06
C TRP A 136 -4.80 -23.31 -28.47
N LYS A 137 -5.78 -23.60 -29.33
CA LYS A 137 -5.57 -24.00 -30.73
C LYS A 137 -4.55 -25.15 -30.89
N THR A 138 -3.94 -25.28 -32.07
CA THR A 138 -2.96 -26.36 -32.34
C THR A 138 -1.56 -26.04 -31.82
N PRO A 139 -0.72 -27.06 -31.53
CA PRO A 139 0.68 -26.84 -31.12
C PRO A 139 1.51 -26.01 -32.10
N ARG A 140 1.18 -26.05 -33.40
CA ARG A 140 1.85 -25.25 -34.43
C ARG A 140 1.50 -23.77 -34.29
N GLU A 141 0.23 -23.46 -34.09
CA GLU A 141 -0.25 -22.09 -33.87
C GLU A 141 0.29 -21.51 -32.57
N ARG A 142 0.31 -22.29 -31.48
CA ARG A 142 0.94 -21.88 -30.21
C ARG A 142 2.38 -21.42 -30.42
N ARG A 143 3.15 -22.21 -31.17
CA ARG A 143 4.55 -21.89 -31.47
C ARG A 143 4.71 -20.65 -32.35
N THR A 144 3.78 -20.39 -33.26
CA THR A 144 3.75 -19.15 -34.04
C THR A 144 3.45 -17.96 -33.15
N ARG A 145 2.41 -18.04 -32.30
CA ARG A 145 2.03 -16.99 -31.35
C ARG A 145 3.19 -16.60 -30.43
N VAL A 146 3.93 -17.57 -29.90
CA VAL A 146 5.11 -17.28 -29.05
C VAL A 146 6.19 -16.51 -29.80
N ARG A 147 6.39 -16.78 -31.10
CA ARG A 147 7.37 -16.03 -31.89
C ARG A 147 6.93 -14.61 -32.17
N GLU A 148 5.64 -14.40 -32.42
CA GLU A 148 5.04 -13.07 -32.54
C GLU A 148 5.21 -12.30 -31.23
N LEU A 149 4.88 -12.92 -30.08
CA LEU A 149 5.04 -12.31 -28.76
C LEU A 149 6.50 -11.93 -28.44
N LEU A 150 7.47 -12.77 -28.83
CA LEU A 150 8.88 -12.42 -28.69
C LEU A 150 9.20 -11.15 -29.48
N ASP A 151 8.74 -11.06 -30.73
CA ASP A 151 8.94 -9.88 -31.58
C ASP A 151 8.27 -8.63 -31.00
N THR A 152 7.01 -8.76 -30.53
CA THR A 152 6.25 -7.69 -29.86
C THR A 152 7.03 -7.10 -28.68
N VAL A 153 7.66 -7.92 -27.85
CA VAL A 153 8.47 -7.42 -26.71
C VAL A 153 9.91 -7.04 -27.10
N GLY A 154 10.22 -6.92 -28.39
CA GLY A 154 11.53 -6.50 -28.90
C GLY A 154 12.62 -7.57 -28.82
N LEU A 155 12.25 -8.86 -28.83
CA LEU A 155 13.15 -10.00 -28.89
C LEU A 155 13.07 -10.73 -30.22
N GLN A 156 14.15 -11.37 -30.64
CA GLN A 156 14.18 -12.10 -31.90
C GLN A 156 13.37 -13.41 -31.81
N PRO A 157 12.54 -13.77 -32.81
CA PRO A 157 11.82 -15.04 -32.85
C PRO A 157 12.70 -16.29 -32.68
N GLU A 158 13.98 -16.22 -33.06
CA GLU A 158 14.97 -17.28 -32.90
C GLU A 158 15.31 -17.56 -31.42
N HIS A 159 15.07 -16.60 -30.53
CA HIS A 159 15.24 -16.73 -29.09
C HIS A 159 14.35 -17.83 -28.48
N TYR A 160 13.33 -18.30 -29.20
CA TYR A 160 12.44 -19.39 -28.79
C TYR A 160 13.18 -20.62 -28.21
N TYR A 161 14.36 -20.97 -28.74
CA TYR A 161 15.12 -22.16 -28.30
C TYR A 161 16.20 -21.87 -27.25
N ARG A 162 16.38 -20.61 -26.84
CA ARG A 162 17.35 -20.23 -25.82
C ARG A 162 16.77 -20.44 -24.42
N TYR A 163 17.64 -20.43 -23.42
CA TYR A 163 17.33 -20.59 -22.00
C TYR A 163 17.45 -19.25 -21.26
N PRO A 164 16.77 -19.06 -20.10
CA PRO A 164 16.76 -17.78 -19.38
C PRO A 164 18.15 -17.23 -19.02
N HIS A 165 19.08 -18.08 -18.57
CA HIS A 165 20.45 -17.69 -18.26
C HIS A 165 21.23 -17.05 -19.42
N GLN A 166 20.73 -17.12 -20.66
CA GLN A 166 21.33 -16.49 -21.84
C GLN A 166 20.84 -15.05 -22.11
N PHE A 167 20.00 -14.50 -21.23
CA PHE A 167 19.39 -13.18 -21.35
C PHE A 167 19.78 -12.26 -20.19
N SER A 168 19.84 -10.95 -20.45
CA SER A 168 19.97 -9.93 -19.40
C SER A 168 18.69 -9.79 -18.56
N GLY A 169 18.77 -9.15 -17.39
CA GLY A 169 17.61 -8.90 -16.53
C GLY A 169 16.44 -8.23 -17.27
N GLY A 170 16.70 -7.16 -18.03
CA GLY A 170 15.65 -6.50 -18.82
C GLY A 170 15.07 -7.37 -19.94
N GLN A 171 15.86 -8.26 -20.55
CA GLN A 171 15.34 -9.22 -21.53
C GLN A 171 14.50 -10.31 -20.86
N ARG A 172 14.88 -10.75 -19.66
CA ARG A 172 14.10 -11.68 -18.83
C ARG A 172 12.77 -11.05 -18.40
N GLN A 173 12.76 -9.76 -18.09
CA GLN A 173 11.52 -9.03 -17.82
C GLN A 173 10.59 -9.01 -19.04
N ARG A 174 11.12 -8.70 -20.23
CA ARG A 174 10.39 -8.77 -21.51
C ARG A 174 9.79 -10.15 -21.77
N ILE A 175 10.52 -11.21 -21.42
CA ILE A 175 10.02 -12.59 -21.49
C ILE A 175 8.83 -12.81 -20.53
N GLY A 176 8.92 -12.29 -19.30
CA GLY A 176 7.82 -12.31 -18.33
C GLY A 176 6.57 -11.61 -18.87
N ILE A 177 6.73 -10.43 -19.46
CA ILE A 177 5.66 -9.67 -20.11
C ILE A 177 5.05 -10.48 -21.27
N ALA A 178 5.88 -11.02 -22.17
CA ALA A 178 5.41 -11.85 -23.28
C ALA A 178 4.62 -13.08 -22.82
N ARG A 179 4.99 -13.69 -21.68
CA ARG A 179 4.25 -14.80 -21.08
C ARG A 179 2.88 -14.35 -20.57
N ALA A 180 2.78 -13.20 -19.91
CA ALA A 180 1.51 -12.64 -19.44
C ALA A 180 0.56 -12.31 -20.62
N LEU A 181 1.10 -11.79 -21.73
CA LEU A 181 0.32 -11.48 -22.93
C LEU A 181 -0.15 -12.72 -23.72
N ALA A 182 0.31 -13.92 -23.37
CA ALA A 182 0.10 -15.11 -24.19
C ALA A 182 -1.39 -15.42 -24.42
N LEU A 183 -2.22 -15.18 -23.41
CA LEU A 183 -3.67 -15.45 -23.46
C LEU A 183 -4.52 -14.26 -23.94
N ASN A 184 -3.91 -13.12 -24.28
CA ASN A 184 -4.59 -11.84 -24.57
C ASN A 184 -5.49 -11.38 -23.39
N PRO A 185 -4.90 -11.14 -22.20
CA PRO A 185 -5.68 -10.65 -21.06
C PRO A 185 -6.16 -9.21 -21.28
N ASP A 186 -7.22 -8.82 -20.58
CA ASP A 186 -7.66 -7.41 -20.49
C ASP A 186 -6.99 -6.69 -19.31
N PHE A 187 -6.58 -7.42 -18.27
CA PHE A 187 -5.97 -6.88 -17.05
C PHE A 187 -4.65 -7.55 -16.72
N ILE A 188 -3.63 -6.75 -16.41
CA ILE A 188 -2.33 -7.24 -15.94
C ILE A 188 -1.91 -6.54 -14.65
N VAL A 189 -1.59 -7.33 -13.63
CA VAL A 189 -0.88 -6.85 -12.44
C VAL A 189 0.62 -6.87 -12.72
N LEU A 190 1.27 -5.72 -12.58
CA LEU A 190 2.69 -5.54 -12.74
C LEU A 190 3.31 -5.38 -11.35
N ASP A 191 3.81 -6.46 -10.77
CA ASP A 191 4.38 -6.48 -9.42
C ASP A 191 5.85 -6.06 -9.47
N GLU A 192 6.14 -4.76 -9.27
CA GLU A 192 7.49 -4.18 -9.32
C GLU A 192 8.31 -4.57 -10.58
N PRO A 193 7.79 -4.31 -11.79
CA PRO A 193 8.38 -4.83 -13.04
C PRO A 193 9.77 -4.27 -13.38
N THR A 194 10.25 -3.26 -12.64
CA THR A 194 11.47 -2.50 -12.92
C THR A 194 12.48 -2.49 -11.76
N SER A 195 12.13 -3.06 -10.60
CA SER A 195 12.90 -2.92 -9.34
C SER A 195 14.35 -3.41 -9.41
N ALA A 196 14.62 -4.47 -10.17
CA ALA A 196 15.95 -5.08 -10.30
C ALA A 196 16.77 -4.56 -11.50
N LEU A 197 16.31 -3.49 -12.17
CA LEU A 197 16.86 -3.01 -13.43
C LEU A 197 17.55 -1.65 -13.28
N ASP A 198 18.56 -1.38 -14.10
CA ASP A 198 19.16 -0.04 -14.18
C ASP A 198 18.18 0.98 -14.79
N VAL A 199 18.30 2.25 -14.40
CA VAL A 199 17.40 3.35 -14.78
C VAL A 199 17.14 3.41 -16.30
N SER A 200 18.17 3.15 -17.12
CA SER A 200 18.02 3.20 -18.59
C SER A 200 17.20 2.04 -19.14
N VAL A 201 17.28 0.86 -18.52
CA VAL A 201 16.46 -0.30 -18.85
C VAL A 201 15.06 -0.16 -18.28
N GLN A 202 14.90 0.41 -17.08
CA GLN A 202 13.58 0.70 -16.50
C GLN A 202 12.74 1.54 -17.46
N ALA A 203 13.26 2.67 -17.96
CA ALA A 203 12.57 3.51 -18.93
C ALA A 203 12.15 2.73 -20.20
N LYS A 204 13.02 1.86 -20.72
CA LYS A 204 12.70 1.01 -21.89
C LYS A 204 11.63 -0.05 -21.61
N ILE A 205 11.44 -0.45 -20.36
CA ILE A 205 10.36 -1.36 -19.96
C ILE A 205 9.06 -0.59 -19.82
N LEU A 206 9.08 0.60 -19.22
CA LEU A 206 7.90 1.45 -19.09
C LEU A 206 7.34 1.85 -20.45
N ASN A 207 8.18 2.33 -21.38
CA ASN A 207 7.74 2.65 -22.75
C ASN A 207 7.17 1.43 -23.47
N LEU A 208 7.74 0.23 -23.25
CA LEU A 208 7.18 -0.99 -23.82
C LEU A 208 5.79 -1.28 -23.25
N LEU A 209 5.57 -1.07 -21.95
CA LEU A 209 4.27 -1.29 -21.33
C LEU A 209 3.23 -0.30 -21.87
N GLU A 210 3.60 0.97 -22.06
CA GLU A 210 2.74 1.99 -22.69
C GLU A 210 2.38 1.60 -24.14
N GLU A 211 3.38 1.20 -24.95
CA GLU A 211 3.14 0.71 -26.32
C GLU A 211 2.19 -0.50 -26.36
N LEU A 212 2.35 -1.43 -25.40
CA LEU A 212 1.48 -2.61 -25.28
C LEU A 212 0.06 -2.23 -24.82
N GLN A 213 -0.06 -1.27 -23.92
CA GLN A 213 -1.36 -0.75 -23.46
C GLN A 213 -2.15 -0.18 -24.63
N ASP A 214 -1.51 0.66 -25.45
CA ASP A 214 -2.12 1.25 -26.64
C ASP A 214 -2.48 0.19 -27.70
N GLU A 215 -1.58 -0.78 -27.95
CA GLU A 215 -1.77 -1.78 -28.99
C GLU A 215 -2.87 -2.81 -28.63
N PHE A 216 -2.92 -3.23 -27.37
CA PHE A 216 -3.80 -4.31 -26.92
C PHE A 216 -5.00 -3.84 -26.08
N GLY A 217 -5.09 -2.55 -25.74
CA GLY A 217 -6.14 -2.00 -24.88
C GLY A 217 -6.05 -2.51 -23.43
N LEU A 218 -4.83 -2.71 -22.92
CA LEU A 218 -4.60 -3.33 -21.63
C LEU A 218 -4.93 -2.39 -20.47
N THR A 219 -5.38 -2.97 -19.37
CA THR A 219 -5.56 -2.28 -18.10
C THR A 219 -4.51 -2.77 -17.12
N TYR A 220 -3.87 -1.86 -16.39
CA TYR A 220 -2.76 -2.19 -15.49
C TYR A 220 -3.04 -1.80 -14.05
N LEU A 221 -2.63 -2.70 -13.15
CA LEU A 221 -2.27 -2.32 -11.78
C LEU A 221 -0.74 -2.36 -11.67
N LEU A 222 -0.11 -1.20 -11.59
CA LEU A 222 1.35 -1.08 -11.46
C LEU A 222 1.74 -0.95 -9.99
N ILE A 223 2.27 -2.03 -9.40
CA ILE A 223 2.83 -2.00 -8.06
C ILE A 223 4.27 -1.49 -8.15
N ALA A 224 4.57 -0.44 -7.41
CA ALA A 224 5.90 0.12 -7.34
C ALA A 224 6.23 0.62 -5.92
N HIS A 225 7.53 0.69 -5.62
CA HIS A 225 8.04 1.40 -4.45
C HIS A 225 8.75 2.72 -4.83
N ASP A 226 9.10 2.90 -6.11
CA ASP A 226 9.68 4.15 -6.62
C ASP A 226 8.57 5.05 -7.17
N LEU A 227 8.35 6.17 -6.49
CA LEU A 227 7.34 7.15 -6.85
C LEU A 227 7.65 7.84 -8.21
N SER A 228 8.92 7.91 -8.61
CA SER A 228 9.33 8.48 -9.91
C SER A 228 8.82 7.64 -11.09
N VAL A 229 8.75 6.31 -10.91
CA VAL A 229 8.24 5.38 -11.92
C VAL A 229 6.74 5.58 -12.12
N VAL A 230 5.98 5.65 -11.03
CA VAL A 230 4.52 5.80 -11.12
C VAL A 230 4.10 7.16 -11.65
N ARG A 231 4.86 8.23 -11.34
CA ARG A 231 4.55 9.57 -11.88
C ARG A 231 4.52 9.57 -13.41
N HIS A 232 5.41 8.81 -14.03
CA HIS A 232 5.52 8.79 -15.49
C HIS A 232 4.58 7.78 -16.17
N ALA A 233 4.20 6.71 -15.47
CA ALA A 233 3.55 5.56 -16.08
C ALA A 233 2.08 5.35 -15.67
N CYS A 234 1.58 6.07 -14.67
CA CYS A 234 0.23 5.85 -14.13
C CYS A 234 -0.68 7.05 -14.37
N ASP A 235 -1.95 6.78 -14.65
CA ASP A 235 -3.01 7.79 -14.73
C ASP A 235 -3.45 8.23 -13.33
N ARG A 236 -3.65 7.25 -12.44
CA ARG A 236 -4.02 7.45 -11.03
C ARG A 236 -3.08 6.69 -10.13
N ILE A 237 -3.01 7.10 -8.86
CA ILE A 237 -2.19 6.47 -7.84
C ILE A 237 -3.04 6.21 -6.59
N ALA A 238 -2.96 4.98 -6.08
CA ALA A 238 -3.43 4.58 -4.76
C ALA A 238 -2.22 4.38 -3.82
N VAL A 239 -2.22 5.09 -2.71
CA VAL A 239 -1.17 5.06 -1.68
C VAL A 239 -1.61 4.14 -0.55
N MET A 240 -0.85 3.08 -0.30
CA MET A 240 -1.20 2.00 0.63
C MET A 240 -0.29 1.99 1.87
N TYR A 241 -0.90 1.89 3.05
CA TYR A 241 -0.22 1.75 4.34
C TYR A 241 -0.90 0.69 5.21
N LEU A 242 -0.13 -0.27 5.75
CA LEU A 242 -0.63 -1.36 6.61
C LEU A 242 -1.98 -1.96 6.17
N GLY A 243 -2.07 -2.42 4.92
CA GLY A 243 -3.29 -3.06 4.42
C GLY A 243 -4.38 -2.09 3.94
N ASN A 244 -4.20 -0.78 4.06
CA ASN A 244 -5.23 0.23 3.83
C ASN A 244 -4.84 1.20 2.71
N ILE A 245 -5.82 1.65 1.91
CA ILE A 245 -5.63 2.79 1.00
C ILE A 245 -5.80 4.08 1.82
N MET A 246 -4.75 4.89 1.82
CA MET A 246 -4.68 6.16 2.56
C MET A 246 -5.08 7.35 1.69
N GLU A 247 -4.79 7.28 0.39
CA GLU A 247 -5.15 8.30 -0.60
C GLU A 247 -5.22 7.66 -1.99
N ILE A 248 -6.17 8.06 -2.82
CA ILE A 248 -6.25 7.66 -4.23
C ILE A 248 -6.76 8.81 -5.09
N GLY A 249 -6.09 9.10 -6.20
CA GLY A 249 -6.46 10.18 -7.12
C GLY A 249 -5.59 10.25 -8.37
N ASP A 250 -5.81 11.27 -9.20
CA ASP A 250 -4.96 11.59 -10.36
C ASP A 250 -3.49 11.74 -9.95
N THR A 251 -2.60 11.18 -10.79
CA THR A 251 -1.16 11.18 -10.53
C THR A 251 -0.62 12.60 -10.34
N GLU A 252 -0.88 13.53 -11.25
CA GLU A 252 -0.29 14.87 -11.16
C GLU A 252 -0.86 15.65 -9.97
N GLN A 253 -2.16 15.53 -9.68
CA GLN A 253 -2.74 16.17 -8.49
C GLN A 253 -2.12 15.65 -7.20
N LEU A 254 -1.98 14.33 -7.06
CA LEU A 254 -1.41 13.69 -5.87
C LEU A 254 0.04 14.12 -5.65
N PHE A 255 0.83 14.29 -6.71
CA PHE A 255 2.22 14.77 -6.62
C PHE A 255 2.35 16.26 -6.30
N ASN A 256 1.38 17.08 -6.71
CA ASN A 256 1.44 18.53 -6.55
C ASN A 256 0.84 19.01 -5.22
N ASP A 257 -0.23 18.36 -4.75
CA ASP A 257 -0.96 18.78 -3.55
C ASP A 257 -1.51 17.57 -2.77
N PRO A 258 -0.66 16.71 -2.18
CA PRO A 258 -1.13 15.50 -1.48
C PRO A 258 -1.97 15.84 -0.25
N ALA A 259 -3.15 15.21 -0.13
CA ALA A 259 -4.10 15.50 0.94
C ALA A 259 -3.89 14.64 2.19
N ASN A 260 -3.22 13.49 2.09
CA ASN A 260 -2.93 12.63 3.24
C ASN A 260 -1.53 12.90 3.82
N PRO A 261 -1.38 13.03 5.16
CA PRO A 261 -0.08 13.15 5.83
C PRO A 261 0.94 12.07 5.45
N TYR A 262 0.48 10.83 5.21
CA TYR A 262 1.36 9.74 4.78
C TYR A 262 1.90 9.97 3.37
N THR A 263 1.01 10.29 2.43
CA THR A 263 1.37 10.60 1.04
C THR A 263 2.34 11.78 0.98
N HIS A 264 2.05 12.86 1.70
CA HIS A 264 2.93 14.02 1.76
C HIS A 264 4.34 13.63 2.26
N THR A 265 4.41 12.81 3.32
CA THR A 265 5.70 12.36 3.87
C THR A 265 6.47 11.48 2.87
N LEU A 266 5.79 10.56 2.19
CA LEU A 266 6.38 9.72 1.13
C LEU A 266 6.93 10.57 -0.02
N LEU A 267 6.16 11.54 -0.51
CA LEU A 267 6.57 12.42 -1.61
C LEU A 267 7.72 13.34 -1.21
N SER A 268 7.74 13.85 0.03
CA SER A 268 8.83 14.70 0.54
C SER A 268 10.20 14.01 0.56
N SER A 269 10.22 12.68 0.47
CA SER A 269 11.46 11.88 0.41
C SER A 269 12.03 11.74 -1.01
N ILE A 270 11.27 12.13 -2.05
CA ILE A 270 11.70 12.05 -3.44
C ILE A 270 12.68 13.19 -3.73
N PRO A 271 13.90 12.92 -4.22
CA PRO A 271 14.83 13.98 -4.58
C PRO A 271 14.29 14.88 -5.70
N ALA A 272 14.51 16.20 -5.57
CA ALA A 272 14.31 17.12 -6.68
C ALA A 272 15.19 16.72 -7.89
N PRO A 273 14.68 16.83 -9.12
CA PRO A 273 15.51 16.65 -10.32
C PRO A 273 16.66 17.65 -10.40
N ASP A 274 16.44 18.87 -9.91
CA ASP A 274 17.48 19.89 -9.77
C ASP A 274 18.14 19.78 -8.39
N PRO A 275 19.42 19.38 -8.31
CA PRO A 275 20.13 19.19 -7.04
C PRO A 275 20.41 20.50 -6.29
N THR A 276 20.11 21.66 -6.88
CA THR A 276 20.26 22.97 -6.22
C THR A 276 19.03 23.38 -5.41
N ILE A 277 17.91 22.66 -5.56
CA ILE A 277 16.70 22.91 -4.79
C ILE A 277 16.81 22.17 -3.45
N GLU A 278 16.94 22.93 -2.36
CA GLU A 278 16.76 22.40 -1.00
C GLU A 278 15.27 22.10 -0.80
N GLN A 279 14.94 20.84 -0.52
CA GLN A 279 13.58 20.42 -0.17
C GLN A 279 13.52 20.08 1.32
N ASN A 280 12.46 20.54 1.98
CA ASN A 280 12.15 20.16 3.36
C ASN A 280 11.72 18.69 3.38
N ARG A 281 12.65 17.80 3.74
CA ARG A 281 12.38 16.37 3.89
C ARG A 281 11.75 16.12 5.25
N ILE A 282 10.64 15.40 5.27
CA ILE A 282 10.01 14.96 6.50
C ILE A 282 10.40 13.50 6.71
N PRO A 283 11.27 13.17 7.68
CA PRO A 283 11.65 11.78 7.91
C PRO A 283 10.46 11.00 8.50
N LEU A 284 10.14 9.86 7.89
CA LEU A 284 9.26 8.88 8.52
C LEU A 284 9.93 8.33 9.79
N ARG A 285 9.25 8.46 10.94
CA ARG A 285 9.76 8.00 12.23
C ARG A 285 9.57 6.51 12.42
N GLY A 286 10.49 5.88 13.14
CA GLY A 286 10.37 4.49 13.57
C GLY A 286 10.16 3.50 12.43
N SER A 287 9.80 2.27 12.79
CA SER A 287 9.38 1.24 11.85
C SER A 287 7.86 1.16 11.78
N PRO A 288 7.27 0.75 10.64
CA PRO A 288 5.84 0.47 10.58
C PRO A 288 5.43 -0.54 11.67
N PRO A 289 4.27 -0.35 12.32
CA PRO A 289 3.69 -1.34 13.22
C PRO A 289 3.55 -2.72 12.57
N SER A 290 3.51 -3.77 13.40
CA SER A 290 3.23 -5.12 12.92
C SER A 290 1.81 -5.20 12.34
N PRO A 291 1.60 -5.71 11.12
CA PRO A 291 0.25 -5.93 10.58
C PRO A 291 -0.58 -6.97 11.34
N ARG A 292 0.01 -7.69 12.31
CA ARG A 292 -0.71 -8.58 13.24
C ARG A 292 -1.43 -7.82 14.35
N ASP A 293 -0.92 -6.64 14.68
CA ASP A 293 -1.41 -5.81 15.76
C ASP A 293 -1.32 -4.34 15.34
N PRO A 294 -2.12 -3.95 14.32
CA PRO A 294 -2.15 -2.60 13.81
C PRO A 294 -2.79 -1.65 14.85
N PRO A 295 -2.53 -0.33 14.77
CA PRO A 295 -3.25 0.65 15.58
C PRO A 295 -4.78 0.50 15.45
N SER A 296 -5.50 0.72 16.55
CA SER A 296 -6.96 0.64 16.62
C SER A 296 -7.66 1.74 15.82
N GLY A 297 -7.08 2.94 15.80
CA GLY A 297 -7.59 4.09 15.05
C GLY A 297 -6.99 4.21 13.65
N CYS A 298 -6.44 5.38 13.34
CA CYS A 298 -5.71 5.62 12.10
C CYS A 298 -4.48 4.69 11.99
N PRO A 299 -4.32 3.93 10.90
CA PRO A 299 -3.17 3.03 10.72
C PRO A 299 -1.82 3.76 10.84
N PHE A 300 -1.75 5.02 10.40
CA PHE A 300 -0.52 5.83 10.38
C PHE A 300 -0.30 6.65 11.67
N SER A 301 -1.16 6.57 12.67
CA SER A 301 -1.12 7.44 13.86
C SER A 301 0.22 7.45 14.61
N THR A 302 0.91 6.31 14.71
CA THR A 302 2.20 6.19 15.42
C THR A 302 3.37 6.86 14.71
N ARG A 303 3.19 7.27 13.45
CA ARG A 303 4.25 7.88 12.63
C ARG A 303 3.79 9.18 11.98
N CYS A 304 2.56 9.60 12.23
CA CYS A 304 1.95 10.75 11.62
C CYS A 304 2.51 12.02 12.25
N PRO A 305 3.23 12.87 11.49
CA PRO A 305 3.72 14.14 12.03
C PRO A 305 2.59 15.16 12.20
N MET A 306 1.38 14.87 11.69
CA MET A 306 0.20 15.75 11.69
C MET A 306 -0.97 15.12 12.45
N LYS A 307 -0.66 14.27 13.43
CA LYS A 307 -1.66 13.61 14.28
C LYS A 307 -2.53 14.69 14.94
N VAL A 308 -3.85 14.54 14.83
CA VAL A 308 -4.81 15.45 15.47
C VAL A 308 -4.57 15.42 16.98
N ARG A 309 -4.59 16.57 17.63
CA ARG A 309 -4.42 16.71 19.08
C ARG A 309 -5.75 17.07 19.73
N PRO A 310 -5.96 16.73 21.01
CA PRO A 310 -7.05 17.30 21.79
C PRO A 310 -6.90 18.81 21.95
N ASP A 311 -8.01 19.55 21.94
CA ASP A 311 -8.03 21.02 22.10
C ASP A 311 -7.30 21.50 23.37
N GLU A 312 -7.31 20.69 24.45
CA GLU A 312 -6.61 20.97 25.71
C GLU A 312 -5.08 21.12 25.54
N TRP A 313 -4.52 20.49 24.51
CA TRP A 313 -3.08 20.42 24.27
C TRP A 313 -2.62 21.07 22.95
N ASP A 314 -3.49 21.87 22.31
CA ASP A 314 -3.20 22.51 21.02
C ASP A 314 -2.05 23.53 21.10
N ASP A 315 -1.87 24.16 22.27
CA ASP A 315 -0.79 25.13 22.53
C ASP A 315 0.58 24.49 22.79
N LEU A 316 0.70 23.15 22.85
CA LEU A 316 1.99 22.49 23.06
C LEU A 316 2.89 22.65 21.83
N SER A 317 4.21 22.75 22.07
CA SER A 317 5.16 22.76 20.96
C SER A 317 5.10 21.43 20.20
N GLU A 318 5.29 21.50 18.88
CA GLU A 318 5.42 20.32 18.03
C GLU A 318 6.42 19.32 18.61
N GLU A 319 7.59 19.80 19.03
CA GLU A 319 8.64 18.97 19.61
C GLU A 319 8.17 18.19 20.85
N LEU A 320 7.49 18.85 21.77
CA LEU A 320 6.99 18.20 22.97
C LEU A 320 5.89 17.17 22.67
N TRP A 321 4.97 17.51 21.78
CA TRP A 321 3.92 16.58 21.37
C TRP A 321 4.50 15.33 20.73
N MET A 322 5.51 15.50 19.87
CA MET A 322 6.20 14.40 19.23
C MET A 322 6.90 13.49 20.24
N GLN A 323 7.47 14.03 21.32
CA GLN A 323 8.03 13.22 22.40
C GLN A 323 6.97 12.47 23.22
N LEU A 324 5.78 13.05 23.40
CA LEU A 324 4.65 12.35 24.03
C LEU A 324 4.20 11.16 23.18
N ASP A 325 4.12 11.29 21.86
CA ASP A 325 3.81 10.18 20.96
C ASP A 325 4.89 9.09 21.01
N VAL A 326 6.18 9.47 21.02
CA VAL A 326 7.30 8.51 21.18
C VAL A 326 7.21 7.75 22.50
N LEU A 327 6.88 8.42 23.61
CA LEU A 327 6.67 7.76 24.91
C LEU A 327 5.55 6.73 24.84
N GLN A 328 4.41 7.09 24.24
CA GLN A 328 3.28 6.17 24.08
C GLN A 328 3.65 4.94 23.25
N ASP A 329 4.43 5.11 22.19
CA ASP A 329 4.92 4.00 21.37
C ASP A 329 5.87 3.07 22.13
N ILE A 330 6.80 3.63 22.93
CA ILE A 330 7.70 2.83 23.77
C ILE A 330 6.90 2.00 24.79
N LEU A 331 5.93 2.61 25.47
CA LEU A 331 5.08 1.91 26.43
C LEU A 331 4.23 0.83 25.76
N ARG A 332 3.69 1.12 24.56
CA ARG A 332 2.96 0.13 23.75
C ARG A 332 3.84 -1.07 23.39
N GLU A 333 5.09 -0.85 22.99
CA GLU A 333 6.01 -1.97 22.71
C GLU A 333 6.36 -2.77 23.97
N ARG A 334 6.52 -2.11 25.13
CA ARG A 334 6.78 -2.78 26.41
C ARG A 334 5.59 -3.62 26.85
N ALA A 335 4.36 -3.08 26.78
CA ALA A 335 3.12 -3.80 27.04
C ALA A 335 2.98 -5.08 26.20
N LYS A 336 3.35 -5.03 24.91
CA LYS A 336 3.35 -6.21 24.04
C LYS A 336 4.34 -7.29 24.51
N ARG A 337 5.55 -6.91 24.94
CA ARG A 337 6.55 -7.86 25.46
C ARG A 337 6.12 -8.44 26.81
N ALA A 338 5.52 -7.61 27.66
CA ALA A 338 4.99 -7.97 28.97
C ALA A 338 3.91 -9.06 28.94
N GLY A 339 3.09 -9.08 27.88
CA GLY A 339 2.04 -10.08 27.67
C GLY A 339 2.54 -11.53 27.53
N GLY A 340 3.85 -11.75 27.31
CA GLY A 340 4.45 -13.07 27.15
C GLY A 340 4.48 -13.92 28.44
N LEU A 341 4.27 -15.23 28.30
CA LEU A 341 4.21 -16.18 29.42
C LEU A 341 5.48 -16.14 30.31
N SER A 342 6.65 -15.86 29.73
CA SER A 342 7.93 -15.73 30.44
C SER A 342 8.01 -14.49 31.33
N ASN A 343 7.49 -13.35 30.86
CA ASN A 343 7.58 -12.07 31.55
C ASN A 343 6.54 -11.98 32.68
N ARG A 344 5.36 -12.61 32.49
CA ARG A 344 4.37 -12.81 33.58
C ARG A 344 4.97 -13.58 34.76
N ILE A 345 5.83 -14.56 34.49
CA ILE A 345 6.55 -15.32 35.53
C ILE A 345 7.62 -14.46 36.20
N GLN A 346 8.39 -13.66 35.44
CA GLN A 346 9.42 -12.76 35.98
C GLN A 346 8.86 -11.66 36.90
N ARG A 347 7.69 -11.10 36.58
CA ARG A 347 6.96 -10.20 37.49
C ARG A 347 6.47 -10.89 38.76
N ALA A 348 5.89 -12.07 38.63
CA ALA A 348 5.37 -12.83 39.77
C ALA A 348 6.45 -13.19 40.80
N ILE A 349 7.73 -13.19 40.40
CA ILE A 349 8.89 -13.49 41.26
C ILE A 349 9.73 -12.25 41.63
N GLY A 350 9.30 -11.03 41.25
CA GLY A 350 9.91 -9.76 41.68
C GLY A 350 11.32 -9.49 41.16
N LEU A 351 11.64 -9.95 39.93
CA LEU A 351 12.99 -9.83 39.35
C LEU A 351 13.18 -8.64 38.38
N GLU A 352 12.15 -7.83 38.13
CA GLU A 352 12.23 -6.62 37.29
C GLU A 352 11.63 -5.43 38.06
N ASP A 353 12.31 -4.28 38.01
CA ASP A 353 11.78 -2.99 38.46
C ASP A 353 11.32 -2.20 37.23
N PRO A 354 10.01 -2.15 36.92
CA PRO A 354 9.49 -1.50 35.73
C PRO A 354 9.68 0.03 35.76
N THR A 355 9.82 0.60 36.96
CA THR A 355 9.84 2.05 37.21
C THR A 355 11.22 2.66 37.00
N ALA A 356 12.29 1.94 37.38
CA ALA A 356 13.67 2.37 37.14
C ALA A 356 13.99 2.55 35.65
N ASP A 357 13.39 1.72 34.80
CA ASP A 357 13.50 1.79 33.33
C ASP A 357 12.63 2.93 32.76
N PHE A 358 11.52 3.30 33.42
CA PHE A 358 10.67 4.41 32.96
C PHE A 358 11.31 5.79 33.20
N ASP A 359 11.99 6.01 34.31
CA ASP A 359 12.71 7.28 34.56
C ASP A 359 13.83 7.50 33.54
N GLU A 360 14.53 6.44 33.14
CA GLU A 360 15.54 6.49 32.08
C GLU A 360 14.92 6.79 30.73
N VAL A 361 13.81 6.15 30.39
CA VAL A 361 13.03 6.43 29.17
C VAL A 361 12.54 7.87 29.16
N ARG A 362 11.90 8.35 30.23
CA ARG A 362 11.41 9.74 30.33
C ARG A 362 12.54 10.73 30.19
N ARG A 363 13.67 10.51 30.87
CA ARG A 363 14.85 11.37 30.74
C ARG A 363 15.35 11.39 29.30
N THR A 364 15.43 10.24 28.64
CA THR A 364 15.95 10.12 27.27
C THR A 364 15.02 10.78 26.25
N VAL A 365 13.71 10.61 26.41
CA VAL A 365 12.68 11.12 25.49
C VAL A 365 12.53 12.64 25.61
N PHE A 366 12.64 13.20 26.82
CA PHE A 366 12.40 14.63 27.07
C PHE A 366 13.66 15.45 27.40
N ASP A 367 14.89 14.93 27.20
CA ASP A 367 16.15 15.58 27.64
C ASP A 367 16.31 17.00 27.08
N ASP A 368 15.89 17.21 25.83
CA ASP A 368 16.11 18.45 25.08
C ASP A 368 14.84 19.33 24.98
N VAL A 369 13.73 18.94 25.61
CA VAL A 369 12.44 19.61 25.44
C VAL A 369 11.91 20.19 26.75
N SER A 370 11.42 21.42 26.72
CA SER A 370 10.77 22.03 27.88
C SER A 370 9.39 21.40 28.12
N VAL A 371 9.22 20.77 29.29
CA VAL A 371 7.96 20.13 29.70
C VAL A 371 7.20 21.05 30.67
N PRO A 372 6.00 21.54 30.32
CA PRO A 372 5.14 22.31 31.23
C PRO A 372 4.72 21.50 32.46
N GLU A 373 4.41 22.18 33.56
CA GLU A 373 4.00 21.55 34.83
C GLU A 373 2.74 20.67 34.65
N SER A 374 1.79 21.10 33.81
CA SER A 374 0.58 20.33 33.49
C SER A 374 0.91 18.97 32.86
N VAL A 375 1.86 18.93 31.92
CA VAL A 375 2.31 17.68 31.26
C VAL A 375 3.14 16.85 32.24
N ALA A 376 4.04 17.47 33.01
CA ALA A 376 4.85 16.78 34.00
C ALA A 376 3.99 16.04 35.03
N GLN A 377 2.88 16.64 35.47
CA GLN A 377 1.93 16.01 36.38
C GLN A 377 1.30 14.74 35.79
N GLN A 378 0.92 14.75 34.50
CA GLN A 378 0.37 13.55 33.85
C GLN A 378 1.45 12.47 33.70
N LEU A 379 2.72 12.84 33.45
CA LEU A 379 3.83 11.88 33.37
C LEU A 379 4.12 11.22 34.73
N ASP A 380 4.01 11.98 35.82
CA ASP A 380 4.16 11.45 37.19
C ASP A 380 3.01 10.48 37.55
N GLU A 381 1.78 10.81 37.15
CA GLU A 381 0.63 9.91 37.32
C GLU A 381 0.78 8.65 36.45
N THR A 382 1.26 8.79 35.21
CA THR A 382 1.58 7.64 34.32
C THR A 382 2.56 6.68 34.97
N GLN A 383 3.61 7.21 35.62
CA GLN A 383 4.58 6.40 36.37
C GLN A 383 3.92 5.68 37.56
N THR A 384 2.97 6.33 38.22
CA THR A 384 2.18 5.73 39.30
C THR A 384 1.34 4.57 38.79
N GLN A 385 0.60 4.76 37.68
CA GLN A 385 -0.16 3.71 37.01
C GLN A 385 0.73 2.53 36.57
N LEU A 386 1.91 2.83 36.03
CA LEU A 386 2.89 1.81 35.64
C LEU A 386 3.37 0.97 36.84
N ALA A 387 3.58 1.61 37.99
CA ALA A 387 4.05 0.95 39.21
C ALA A 387 2.97 0.10 39.87
N GLU A 388 1.72 0.57 39.86
CA GLU A 388 0.60 -0.07 40.53
C GLU A 388 -0.05 -1.18 39.69
N GLU A 389 -0.28 -0.93 38.40
CA GLU A 389 -1.12 -1.75 37.54
C GLU A 389 -0.40 -2.28 36.27
N GLY A 390 0.77 -1.74 35.92
CA GLY A 390 1.62 -2.23 34.82
C GLY A 390 1.52 -1.41 33.53
N GLU A 391 2.16 -1.88 32.43
CA GLU A 391 2.27 -1.08 31.19
C GLU A 391 0.92 -0.81 30.51
N ASP A 392 -0.01 -1.76 30.57
CA ASP A 392 -1.32 -1.60 29.92
C ASP A 392 -2.09 -0.43 30.56
N ALA A 393 -2.11 -0.34 31.90
CA ALA A 393 -2.78 0.73 32.62
C ALA A 393 -2.11 2.09 32.39
N ALA A 394 -0.77 2.14 32.37
CA ALA A 394 -0.03 3.35 32.06
C ALA A 394 -0.29 3.85 30.62
N LEU A 395 -0.38 2.92 29.65
CA LEU A 395 -0.69 3.24 28.27
C LEU A 395 -2.15 3.73 28.12
N ASP A 396 -3.10 3.08 28.78
CA ASP A 396 -4.51 3.49 28.76
C ASP A 396 -4.70 4.87 29.41
N TYR A 397 -3.99 5.14 30.50
CA TYR A 397 -3.97 6.47 31.11
C TYR A 397 -3.43 7.54 30.16
N LEU A 398 -2.28 7.31 29.51
CA LEU A 398 -1.74 8.25 28.52
C LEU A 398 -2.69 8.47 27.33
N ARG A 399 -3.40 7.42 26.88
CA ARG A 399 -4.42 7.55 25.84
C ARG A 399 -5.62 8.37 26.29
N GLU A 400 -6.02 8.26 27.56
CA GLU A 400 -7.10 9.07 28.11
C GLU A 400 -6.71 10.55 28.18
N GLN A 401 -5.46 10.85 28.56
CA GLN A 401 -5.00 12.24 28.73
C GLN A 401 -4.54 12.90 27.43
N PHE A 402 -3.85 12.16 26.55
CA PHE A 402 -3.19 12.69 25.35
C PHE A 402 -3.64 12.01 24.05
N GLY A 403 -4.55 11.04 24.10
CA GLY A 403 -5.04 10.36 22.90
C GLY A 403 -6.01 11.23 22.10
N SER A 404 -6.08 10.97 20.80
CA SER A 404 -7.05 11.62 19.91
C SER A 404 -7.88 10.62 19.11
N ASP A 405 -8.78 11.13 18.27
CA ASP A 405 -9.50 10.30 17.28
C ASP A 405 -8.54 9.45 16.46
N CYS A 406 -7.34 9.95 16.15
CA CYS A 406 -6.32 9.20 15.42
C CYS A 406 -5.88 7.90 16.14
N ASP A 407 -5.99 7.82 17.47
CA ASP A 407 -5.59 6.64 18.23
C ASP A 407 -6.70 5.59 18.36
N SER A 408 -7.96 6.03 18.37
CA SER A 408 -9.10 5.21 18.80
C SER A 408 -10.17 4.98 17.74
N VAL A 409 -10.27 5.87 16.74
CA VAL A 409 -11.29 5.82 15.70
C VAL A 409 -10.63 5.54 14.36
N PHE A 410 -11.20 4.63 13.59
CA PHE A 410 -10.72 4.40 12.23
C PHE A 410 -11.20 5.54 11.32
N PRO A 411 -10.31 6.18 10.53
CA PRO A 411 -10.68 7.29 9.66
C PRO A 411 -11.59 6.84 8.52
N GLU A 412 -12.61 7.65 8.26
CA GLU A 412 -13.48 7.48 7.09
C GLU A 412 -12.76 7.94 5.81
N GLU A 413 -13.28 7.54 4.67
CA GLU A 413 -12.84 8.03 3.38
C GLU A 413 -13.53 9.36 3.06
N HIS A 414 -12.75 10.38 2.72
CA HIS A 414 -13.24 11.71 2.39
C HIS A 414 -12.87 12.07 0.96
N VAL A 415 -13.81 12.60 0.18
CA VAL A 415 -13.51 13.27 -1.09
C VAL A 415 -12.84 14.61 -0.77
N VAL A 416 -11.66 14.85 -1.33
CA VAL A 416 -10.80 16.01 -0.98
C VAL A 416 -10.73 17.08 -2.07
N ASP A 417 -11.33 16.85 -3.24
CA ASP A 417 -11.42 17.80 -4.34
C ASP A 417 -12.58 17.48 -5.30
N ASP A 418 -12.67 18.22 -6.41
CA ASP A 418 -13.69 18.06 -7.44
C ASP A 418 -13.39 16.93 -8.46
N THR A 419 -12.33 16.12 -8.25
CA THR A 419 -11.86 15.07 -9.18
C THR A 419 -12.00 13.66 -8.61
N ASP A 420 -12.94 13.47 -7.67
CA ASP A 420 -13.20 12.21 -6.96
C ASP A 420 -11.95 11.63 -6.26
N ARG A 421 -10.94 12.46 -5.97
CA ARG A 421 -9.80 12.04 -5.16
C ARG A 421 -10.29 11.82 -3.74
N THR A 422 -9.88 10.69 -3.16
CA THR A 422 -10.22 10.36 -1.78
C THR A 422 -9.00 10.28 -0.89
N SER A 423 -9.16 10.65 0.37
CA SER A 423 -8.15 10.58 1.40
C SER A 423 -8.76 10.09 2.72
N ARG A 424 -8.08 9.16 3.36
CA ARG A 424 -8.49 8.56 4.63
C ARG A 424 -7.74 9.22 5.78
N CYS A 425 -8.31 10.31 6.31
CA CYS A 425 -7.72 11.08 7.41
C CYS A 425 -8.79 11.83 8.22
N HIS A 426 -8.66 11.84 9.56
CA HIS A 426 -9.55 12.60 10.45
C HIS A 426 -9.49 14.11 10.24
N ARG A 427 -8.41 14.64 9.67
CA ARG A 427 -8.25 16.07 9.40
C ARG A 427 -9.31 16.62 8.43
N HIS A 428 -9.97 15.73 7.65
CA HIS A 428 -11.01 16.12 6.69
C HIS A 428 -12.42 16.22 7.30
N ARG A 429 -12.62 15.85 8.58
CA ARG A 429 -13.97 15.79 9.19
C ARG A 429 -14.61 17.14 9.50
N ASP A 430 -13.83 18.21 9.67
CA ASP A 430 -14.29 19.58 9.96
C ASP A 430 -13.17 20.60 9.66
N ALA A 431 -13.38 21.92 9.82
CA ALA A 431 -12.49 23.06 9.48
C ALA A 431 -11.11 23.11 10.19
N ASN A 432 -10.44 21.97 10.29
CA ASN A 432 -9.13 21.74 10.88
C ASN A 432 -8.09 21.73 9.75
N ALA A 433 -7.45 22.89 9.58
CA ALA A 433 -6.18 23.13 8.91
C ALA A 433 -5.95 22.37 7.58
N GLU A 434 -6.10 23.13 6.48
CA GLU A 434 -5.54 22.81 5.16
C GLU A 434 -4.17 22.13 5.30
N PRO A 435 -3.81 21.17 4.41
CA PRO A 435 -2.50 20.54 4.38
C PRO A 435 -1.33 21.55 4.42
N ALA A 436 -1.58 22.81 4.04
CA ALA A 436 -0.62 23.91 3.99
C ALA A 436 0.06 24.30 5.33
N GLU A 437 -0.35 23.77 6.50
CA GLU A 437 0.39 24.02 7.75
C GLU A 437 1.72 23.25 7.88
N LEU A 438 2.05 22.44 6.87
CA LEU A 438 3.26 21.64 6.76
C LEU A 438 4.59 22.41 6.73
N ASP A 439 4.60 23.65 6.23
CA ASP A 439 5.81 24.51 6.22
C ASP A 439 6.31 24.90 7.61
N ARG A 440 5.55 24.56 8.67
CA ARG A 440 5.90 24.83 10.07
C ARG A 440 6.56 23.65 10.78
N ILE A 441 6.65 22.47 10.19
CA ILE A 441 7.34 21.33 10.82
C ILE A 441 8.85 21.54 10.64
N PRO A 442 9.61 21.90 11.69
CA PRO A 442 11.05 22.07 11.56
C PRO A 442 11.66 20.74 11.15
N SER A 443 12.55 20.76 10.16
CA SER A 443 13.41 19.61 9.88
C SER A 443 14.23 19.33 11.14
N PRO A 444 14.29 18.07 11.64
CA PRO A 444 15.23 17.74 12.70
C PRO A 444 16.65 17.98 12.14
N GLU A 445 17.43 18.82 12.83
CA GLU A 445 18.83 19.12 12.50
C GLU A 445 19.74 17.90 12.55
#